data_AF-A0A564ZHV1-F1
#
_entry.id   AF-A0A564ZHV1-F1
#
_cell.length_a   1.000
_cell.length_b   1.000
_cell.length_c   1.000
_cell.angle_alpha   90.00
_cell.angle_beta   90.00
_cell.angle_gamma   90.00
#
_symmetry.space_group_name_H-M   'P 1'
#
loop_
_entity.id
_entity.type
_entity.pdbx_description
1 polymer ?
#
loop_
_entity_poly.entity_id
_entity_poly.type
_entity_poly.pdbx_seq_one_letter_code
_entity_poly.pdbx_strand_id
1 'polypeptide(L)' 'MKNVTITLDEKVAHWARVWAAERNISVSRFVGQLLETKMREESGYDMAMTQFLSVPPQSLKKKGRYPSRDALHERADLR' A
#
# COMPACT_ATOMS: atom_id res chain seq x y z
N MET A 1 23.60 11.40 2.09
CA MET A 1 23.01 11.30 0.73
C MET A 1 23.93 10.46 -0.12
N LYS A 2 23.41 9.52 -0.92
CA LYS A 2 24.19 8.75 -1.89
C LYS A 2 23.80 9.21 -3.30
N ASN A 3 24.79 9.39 -4.18
CA ASN A 3 24.54 9.77 -5.57
C ASN A 3 24.32 8.52 -6.41
N VAL A 4 23.36 8.58 -7.34
CA VAL A 4 23.05 7.49 -8.25
C VAL A 4 23.03 8.05 -9.67
N THR A 5 23.79 7.44 -10.56
CA THR A 5 23.73 7.69 -11.99
C THR A 5 22.81 6.67 -12.63
N ILE A 6 21.81 7.13 -13.36
CA ILE A 6 20.85 6.27 -14.07
C ILE A 6 20.82 6.65 -15.55
N THR A 7 20.72 5.65 -16.41
CA THR A 7 20.48 5.86 -17.84
C THR A 7 19.00 5.74 -18.11
N LEU A 8 18.43 6.73 -18.79
CA LEU A 8 17.01 6.79 -19.14
C LEU A 8 16.87 6.94 -20.65
N ASP A 9 15.78 6.42 -21.21
CA ASP A 9 15.36 6.80 -22.56
C ASP A 9 15.12 8.32 -22.61
N GLU A 10 15.47 8.95 -23.74
CA GLU A 10 15.36 10.41 -23.89
C GLU A 10 13.93 10.91 -23.64
N LYS A 11 12.92 10.18 -24.11
CA LYS A 11 11.52 10.57 -23.90
C LYS A 11 11.13 10.51 -22.43
N VAL A 12 11.61 9.49 -21.71
CA VAL A 12 11.37 9.33 -20.27
C VAL A 12 12.08 10.43 -19.49
N ALA A 13 13.34 10.75 -19.83
CA ALA A 13 14.09 11.83 -19.20
C ALA A 13 13.45 13.20 -19.43
N HIS A 14 12.89 13.45 -20.62
CA HIS A 14 12.16 14.66 -20.91
C HIS A 14 10.87 14.76 -20.10
N TRP A 15 10.06 13.69 -20.11
CA TRP A 15 8.82 13.64 -19.33
C TRP A 15 9.07 13.87 -17.83
N ALA A 16 10.08 13.23 -17.26
CA ALA A 16 10.42 13.38 -15.84
C ALA A 16 10.82 14.83 -15.49
N ARG A 17 11.52 15.52 -16.40
CA ARG A 17 11.87 16.95 -16.24
C ARG A 17 10.62 17.83 -16.19
N VAL A 18 9.72 17.66 -17.16
CA VAL A 18 8.47 18.43 -17.23
C VAL A 18 7.62 18.21 -15.99
N TRP A 19 7.40 16.94 -15.62
CA TRP A 19 6.58 16.57 -14.47
C TRP A 19 7.12 17.14 -13.15
N ALA A 20 8.45 17.07 -12.96
CA ALA A 20 9.10 17.62 -11.78
C ALA A 20 8.99 19.15 -11.73
N ALA A 21 9.15 19.82 -12.88
CA ALA A 21 8.99 21.27 -12.99
C ALA A 21 7.56 21.73 -12.68
N GLU A 22 6.54 21.05 -13.20
CA GLU A 22 5.12 21.32 -12.89
C GLU A 22 4.82 21.28 -11.39
N ARG A 23 5.54 20.43 -10.65
CA ARG A 23 5.40 20.25 -9.20
C ARG A 23 6.43 21.04 -8.38
N ASN A 24 7.22 21.88 -9.04
CA ASN A 24 8.24 22.71 -8.44
C ASN A 24 9.26 21.91 -7.58
N ILE A 25 9.66 20.72 -8.07
CA ILE A 25 10.67 19.86 -7.44
C ILE A 25 11.75 19.45 -8.43
N SER A 26 12.89 18.97 -7.92
CA SER A 26 13.95 18.42 -8.77
C SER A 26 13.60 17.02 -9.28
N VAL A 27 14.18 16.64 -10.42
CA VAL A 27 14.09 15.27 -10.97
C VAL A 27 14.64 14.25 -9.96
N SER A 28 15.73 14.58 -9.27
CA SER A 28 16.30 13.71 -8.23
C SER A 28 15.34 13.45 -7.08
N ARG A 29 14.59 14.48 -6.63
CA ARG A 29 13.56 14.35 -5.60
C ARG A 29 12.39 13.51 -6.09
N PHE A 30 11.95 13.73 -7.33
CA PHE A 30 10.89 12.93 -7.95
C PHE A 30 11.25 11.45 -8.02
N VAL A 31 12.42 11.11 -8.57
CA VAL A 31 12.89 9.72 -8.66
C VAL A 31 13.05 9.09 -7.28
N GLY A 32 13.56 9.85 -6.29
CA GLY A 32 13.64 9.38 -4.91
C GLY A 32 12.28 9.00 -4.31
N GLN A 33 11.27 9.85 -4.50
CA GLN A 33 9.91 9.57 -4.03
C GLN A 33 9.27 8.37 -4.74
N LEU A 34 9.53 8.21 -6.04
CA LEU A 34 9.07 7.05 -6.80
C LEU A 34 9.66 5.75 -6.23
N LEU A 35 10.97 5.75 -5.93
CA LEU A 35 11.66 4.60 -5.33
C LEU A 35 11.16 4.32 -3.91
N GLU A 36 10.96 5.34 -3.08
CA GLU A 36 10.38 5.16 -1.73
C GLU A 36 8.98 4.55 -1.78
N THR A 37 8.15 4.99 -2.73
CA THR A 37 6.81 4.44 -2.94
C THR A 37 6.92 2.98 -3.32
N LYS A 38 7.78 2.64 -4.28
CA LYS A 38 7.95 1.25 -4.71
C LYS A 38 8.51 0.35 -3.62
N MET A 39 9.47 0.84 -2.83
CA MET A 39 9.98 0.12 -1.66
C MET A 39 8.86 -0.19 -0.67
N ARG A 40 7.99 0.79 -0.37
CA ARG A 40 6.84 0.60 0.53
C ARG A 40 5.79 -0.34 -0.06
N GLU A 41 5.56 -0.31 -1.37
CA GLU A 41 4.64 -1.25 -2.00
C GLU A 41 5.16 -2.68 -1.91
N GLU A 42 6.45 -2.89 -2.11
CA GLU A 42 7.07 -4.22 -2.02
C GLU A 42 7.22 -4.71 -0.58
N SER A 43 7.60 -3.84 0.35
CA SER A 43 7.78 -4.22 1.76
C SER A 43 6.49 -4.11 2.59
N GLY A 44 5.49 -3.40 2.09
CA GLY A 44 4.31 -3.01 2.88
C GLY A 44 3.48 -4.19 3.31
N TYR A 45 3.30 -5.19 2.44
CA TYR A 45 2.61 -6.42 2.81
C TYR A 45 3.37 -7.20 3.89
N ASP A 46 4.66 -7.45 3.70
CA ASP A 46 5.46 -8.22 4.65
C ASP A 46 5.58 -7.53 6.01
N MET A 47 5.73 -6.19 6.00
CA MET A 47 5.73 -5.38 7.22
C MET A 47 4.36 -5.41 7.91
N ALA A 48 3.27 -5.21 7.18
CA ALA A 48 1.92 -5.27 7.74
C ALA A 48 1.57 -6.66 8.28
N MET A 49 1.98 -7.72 7.57
CA MET A 49 1.81 -9.11 8.01
C MET A 49 2.59 -9.39 9.28
N THR A 50 3.87 -9.01 9.32
CA THR A 50 4.70 -9.16 10.52
C THR A 50 4.11 -8.42 11.71
N GLN A 51 3.66 -7.18 11.50
CA GLN A 51 3.03 -6.37 12.55
C GLN A 51 1.71 -6.99 13.03
N PHE A 52 0.84 -7.42 12.12
CA PHE A 52 -0.44 -8.06 12.46
C PHE A 52 -0.24 -9.35 13.25
N LEU A 53 0.68 -10.22 12.81
CA LEU A 53 0.96 -11.51 13.46
C LEU A 53 1.73 -11.38 14.78
N SER A 54 2.38 -10.25 15.05
CA SER A 54 3.05 -9.98 16.33
C SER A 54 2.08 -9.78 17.50
N VAL A 55 0.80 -9.47 17.21
CA VAL A 55 -0.23 -9.29 18.23
C VAL A 55 -0.91 -10.63 18.48
N PRO A 56 -1.00 -11.11 19.74
CA PRO A 56 -1.69 -12.35 20.04
C PRO A 56 -3.18 -12.23 19.69
N PRO A 57 -3.80 -13.29 19.12
CA PRO A 57 -5.19 -13.25 18.73
C PRO A 57 -6.08 -13.04 19.97
N GLN A 58 -7.02 -12.10 19.87
CA GLN A 58 -8.01 -11.84 20.91
C GLN A 58 -9.38 -12.38 20.50
N SER A 59 -10.07 -12.99 21.45
CA SER A 59 -11.46 -13.39 21.26
C SER A 59 -12.34 -12.16 21.03
N LEU A 60 -12.92 -12.04 19.83
CA LEU A 60 -13.82 -10.93 19.49
C LEU A 60 -15.11 -10.95 20.32
N LYS A 61 -15.52 -12.12 20.83
CA LYS A 61 -16.73 -12.28 21.63
C LYS A 61 -16.38 -12.64 23.06
N LYS A 62 -17.00 -11.93 24.02
CA LYS A 62 -16.80 -12.17 25.46
C LYS A 62 -17.62 -13.36 25.98
N LYS A 63 -18.83 -13.61 25.44
CA LYS A 63 -19.72 -14.72 25.81
C LYS A 63 -20.70 -15.06 24.67
N GLY A 64 -21.18 -16.31 24.62
CA GLY A 64 -22.21 -16.80 23.68
C GLY A 64 -21.67 -17.31 22.34
N ARG A 65 -22.46 -18.11 21.61
CA ARG A 65 -22.06 -18.70 20.31
C ARG A 65 -22.20 -17.69 19.18
N TYR A 66 -21.32 -17.72 18.18
CA TYR A 66 -21.53 -16.94 16.95
C TYR A 66 -22.77 -17.47 16.21
N PRO A 67 -23.58 -16.59 15.61
CA PRO A 67 -24.71 -17.02 14.80
C PRO A 67 -24.23 -17.85 13.61
N SER A 68 -25.04 -18.80 13.17
CA SER A 68 -24.78 -19.53 11.93
C SER A 68 -24.92 -18.58 10.74
N ARG A 69 -24.31 -18.95 9.61
CA ARG A 69 -24.47 -18.24 8.33
C ARG A 69 -25.95 -18.05 7.97
N ASP A 70 -26.74 -19.11 8.13
CA ASP A 70 -28.17 -19.09 7.78
C ASP A 70 -28.96 -18.14 8.69
N ALA A 71 -28.68 -18.14 10.00
CA ALA A 71 -29.32 -17.22 10.94
C ALA A 71 -29.02 -15.73 10.66
N LEU A 72 -27.90 -15.42 9.99
CA LEU A 72 -27.52 -14.06 9.60
C LEU A 72 -28.08 -13.63 8.24
N HIS A 73 -28.36 -14.58 7.35
CA HIS A 73 -28.67 -14.31 5.95
C HIS A 73 -30.05 -14.82 5.52
N GLU A 74 -30.82 -15.45 6.41
CA GLU A 74 -32.23 -15.72 6.20
C GLU A 74 -32.95 -14.39 5.93
N ARG A 75 -33.43 -14.24 4.69
CA ARG A 75 -34.33 -13.16 4.32
C ARG A 75 -35.74 -13.73 4.41
N ALA A 76 -36.40 -13.52 5.55
CA ALA A 76 -37.76 -13.98 5.79
C ALA A 76 -38.78 -13.44 4.75
N ASP A 77 -38.43 -12.34 4.06
CA ASP A 77 -39.36 -11.57 3.23
C ASP A 77 -39.09 -11.65 1.71
N LEU A 78 -38.41 -12.69 1.22
CA LEU A 78 -38.35 -12.99 -0.22
C LEU A 78 -39.41 -14.04 -0.57
N ARG A 79 -40.68 -13.65 -0.53
CA ARG A 79 -41.80 -14.38 -1.13
C ARG A 79 -42.70 -13.43 -1.89
#